data_AF-A0A2E9MII0-F1
#
_entry.id   AF-A0A2E9MII0-F1
#
_cell.length_a   1.000
_cell.length_b   1.000
_cell.length_c   1.000
_cell.angle_alpha   90.00
_cell.angle_beta   90.00
_cell.angle_gamma   90.00
#
_symmetry.space_group_name_H-M   'P 1'
#
loop_
_entity.id
_entity.type
_entity.pdbx_description
1 polymer ?
#
loop_
_entity_poly.entity_id
_entity_poly.type
_entity_poly.pdbx_seq_one_letter_code
_entity_poly.pdbx_strand_id
1 'polypeptide(L)'
;MAEPDSQTDHATTVQYPWLVLALGVWAMLCLGHGTGLDVVTVLVEWVRLPGTVSEQGGQAGFLVGERILAGTLGLCGFLAIIIFIRRAMVFGALALIGAVPAWLLCGVLGWLAWKMIVVYTTELVHFAQYALVGALFSVALGRGRRPQLAFVITFGLGMLDEVWQHYGLHVWLMGERTHYLDWSDPFLNGVGAFAGTLPAASWLWIRETGTSQRHIIYLTAAGSALILFPLLLVGPATLSSWFGSYSYYPFWDEHTNLKPVHWVTPYEGIPLIPAFLLLVGSCLDPIRRTPSVGGLAICLLLVGLAIQPLSRSTAMPVHEPVARATVTSVSVGSIIVDGKPEPVWETATRLGPFVDNLTGQTVADECADRRALPATEARILWSSEALYLLVEVVDDDVWARDLPRDHGGLLSDEGLRIFIDDGGDEVVFYEFDLSPANRVVDQLQLIAGAPFDFDPWSPSIGWLRYDATQVETAVDVRGSLETVTSSYSPVTSPPDEGYTAELRIPWEVFRTSTTGSSNSALLRIPPEPGQLWRLGLYRREIPRPRESLPGQVSAEAARAQLGVAPGEWEDLIQSSGWDVDADGNIAGSRVWGESVRRCGRLQAWSPTFLDLRQPGHFGVVEFIGPETTDL
;
A
#
# COMPACT_ATOMS: atom_id res chain seq x y z
N MET A 1 -8.51 24.84 -74.46
CA MET A 1 -9.11 25.49 -73.27
C MET A 1 -9.88 24.40 -72.55
N ALA A 2 -9.23 23.73 -71.59
CA ALA A 2 -9.85 22.71 -70.75
C ALA A 2 -9.79 23.25 -69.32
N GLU A 3 -10.93 23.25 -68.64
CA GLU A 3 -11.11 23.74 -67.27
C GLU A 3 -10.19 22.99 -66.28
N PRO A 4 -9.68 23.67 -65.24
CA PRO A 4 -9.00 23.00 -64.15
C PRO A 4 -10.04 22.30 -63.24
N ASP A 5 -9.87 20.99 -63.09
CA ASP A 5 -10.64 20.13 -62.21
C ASP A 5 -10.42 20.56 -60.74
N SER A 6 -11.48 21.05 -60.11
CA SER A 6 -11.47 21.70 -58.79
C SER A 6 -11.62 20.73 -57.60
N GLN A 7 -11.21 19.47 -57.74
CA GLN A 7 -11.45 18.43 -56.73
C GLN A 7 -10.28 18.15 -55.75
N THR A 8 -9.38 19.11 -55.50
CA THR A 8 -8.21 18.86 -54.61
C THR A 8 -8.13 19.70 -53.33
N ASP A 9 -9.23 20.29 -52.84
CA ASP A 9 -9.15 21.19 -51.66
C ASP A 9 -10.05 20.85 -50.44
N HIS A 10 -10.66 19.66 -50.40
CA HIS A 10 -11.49 19.25 -49.26
C HIS A 10 -10.78 18.40 -48.18
N ALA A 11 -9.47 18.15 -48.32
CA ALA A 11 -8.76 17.18 -47.48
C ALA A 11 -8.15 17.75 -46.17
N THR A 12 -8.26 19.05 -45.89
CA THR A 12 -7.52 19.75 -44.83
C THR A 12 -8.38 20.51 -43.81
N THR A 13 -9.70 20.38 -43.85
CA THR A 13 -10.60 21.25 -43.08
C THR A 13 -10.86 20.77 -41.65
N VAL A 14 -10.43 21.60 -40.68
CA VAL A 14 -10.86 21.51 -39.28
C VAL A 14 -12.37 21.75 -39.22
N GLN A 15 -13.11 20.86 -38.55
CA GLN A 15 -14.55 21.01 -38.36
C GLN A 15 -14.80 21.90 -37.13
N TYR A 16 -14.83 23.22 -37.34
CA TYR A 16 -14.96 24.21 -36.26
C TYR A 16 -16.08 23.95 -35.24
N PRO A 17 -17.30 23.52 -35.62
CA PRO A 17 -18.34 23.22 -34.62
C PRO A 17 -17.95 22.10 -33.66
N TRP A 18 -17.30 21.05 -34.18
CA TRP A 18 -16.82 19.93 -33.38
C TRP A 18 -15.59 20.30 -32.55
N LEU A 19 -14.73 21.19 -33.05
CA LEU A 19 -13.61 21.71 -32.28
C LEU A 19 -14.10 22.54 -31.09
N VAL A 20 -15.06 23.43 -31.31
CA VAL A 20 -15.67 24.24 -30.23
C VAL A 20 -16.38 23.33 -29.24
N LEU A 21 -17.10 22.31 -29.70
CA LEU A 21 -17.71 21.32 -28.81
C LEU A 21 -16.66 20.55 -28.01
N ALA A 22 -15.58 20.07 -28.64
CA ALA A 22 -14.52 19.33 -27.95
C ALA A 22 -13.86 20.17 -26.86
N LEU A 23 -13.54 21.44 -27.16
CA LEU A 23 -12.96 22.38 -26.20
C LEU A 23 -13.95 22.77 -25.10
N GLY A 24 -15.23 22.94 -25.44
CA GLY A 24 -16.29 23.24 -24.47
C GLY A 24 -16.55 22.08 -23.51
N VAL A 25 -16.59 20.84 -24.02
CA VAL A 25 -16.70 19.63 -23.20
C VAL A 25 -15.47 19.47 -22.31
N TRP A 26 -14.26 19.64 -22.86
CA TRP A 26 -13.04 19.61 -22.05
C TRP A 26 -13.06 20.66 -20.94
N ALA A 27 -13.36 21.93 -21.26
CA ALA A 27 -13.39 22.99 -20.25
C ALA A 27 -14.46 22.76 -19.18
N MET A 28 -15.63 22.24 -19.55
CA MET A 28 -16.69 21.91 -18.59
C MET A 28 -16.25 20.79 -17.63
N LEU A 29 -15.59 19.75 -18.14
CA LEU A 29 -15.16 18.62 -17.32
C LEU A 29 -13.94 18.99 -16.45
N CYS A 30 -12.95 19.69 -17.00
CA CYS A 30 -11.78 20.22 -16.29
C CYS A 30 -12.17 21.16 -15.13
N LEU A 31 -13.12 22.08 -15.35
CA LEU A 31 -13.57 23.04 -14.34
C LEU A 31 -14.66 22.50 -13.39
N GLY A 32 -15.16 21.27 -13.65
CA GLY A 32 -16.33 20.68 -12.98
C GLY A 32 -16.05 19.34 -12.31
N HIS A 33 -14.80 19.04 -11.95
CA HIS A 33 -14.37 17.72 -11.44
C HIS A 33 -15.27 17.13 -10.34
N GLY A 34 -15.71 17.93 -9.36
CA GLY A 34 -16.63 17.47 -8.31
C GLY A 34 -17.95 16.90 -8.85
N THR A 35 -18.51 17.50 -9.90
CA THR A 35 -19.77 17.01 -10.50
C THR A 35 -19.60 15.69 -11.25
N GLY A 36 -18.42 15.43 -11.83
CA GLY A 36 -18.11 14.16 -12.47
C GLY A 36 -17.99 13.03 -11.44
N LEU A 37 -17.29 13.30 -10.34
CA LEU A 37 -17.14 12.40 -9.20
C LEU A 37 -18.48 12.07 -8.55
N ASP A 38 -19.35 13.06 -8.34
CA ASP A 38 -20.69 12.85 -7.79
C ASP A 38 -21.52 11.89 -8.65
N VAL A 39 -21.48 12.06 -9.97
CA VAL A 39 -22.22 11.21 -10.91
C VAL A 39 -21.69 9.77 -10.89
N VAL A 40 -20.37 9.59 -10.92
CA VAL A 40 -19.75 8.26 -10.87
C VAL A 40 -20.02 7.57 -9.54
N THR A 41 -19.96 8.32 -8.44
CA THR A 41 -20.27 7.82 -7.09
C THR A 41 -21.69 7.28 -7.05
N VAL A 42 -22.69 8.07 -7.47
CA VAL A 42 -24.10 7.64 -7.53
C VAL A 42 -24.28 6.39 -8.40
N LEU A 43 -23.57 6.30 -9.53
CA LEU A 43 -23.66 5.16 -10.46
C LEU A 43 -23.10 3.85 -9.90
N VAL A 44 -22.22 3.91 -8.90
CA VAL A 44 -21.48 2.75 -8.38
C VAL A 44 -21.90 2.38 -6.96
N GLU A 45 -22.32 3.35 -6.15
CA GLU A 45 -22.60 3.18 -4.72
C GLU A 45 -23.73 2.17 -4.43
N TRP A 46 -24.74 2.10 -5.31
CA TRP A 46 -25.85 1.15 -5.16
C TRP A 46 -25.41 -0.33 -5.15
N VAL A 47 -24.28 -0.67 -5.77
CA VAL A 47 -23.71 -2.03 -5.80
C VAL A 47 -23.25 -2.47 -4.41
N ARG A 48 -22.98 -1.51 -3.51
CA ARG A 48 -22.51 -1.76 -2.14
C ARG A 48 -23.64 -1.96 -1.14
N LEU A 49 -24.88 -1.64 -1.50
CA LEU A 49 -26.00 -1.79 -0.59
C LEU A 49 -26.25 -3.28 -0.32
N PRO A 50 -26.37 -3.70 0.96
CA PRO A 50 -26.73 -5.07 1.30
C PRO A 50 -28.01 -5.50 0.58
N GLY A 51 -27.96 -6.67 -0.06
CA GLY A 51 -29.10 -7.25 -0.79
C GLY A 51 -29.30 -6.77 -2.23
N THR A 52 -28.47 -5.85 -2.77
CA THR A 52 -28.56 -5.48 -4.20
C THR A 52 -27.86 -6.49 -5.10
N VAL A 53 -26.56 -6.68 -4.88
CA VAL A 53 -25.71 -7.58 -5.65
C VAL A 53 -25.11 -8.70 -4.79
N SER A 54 -24.96 -8.45 -3.48
CA SER A 54 -24.55 -9.43 -2.46
C SER A 54 -25.37 -9.21 -1.18
N GLU A 55 -25.74 -10.28 -0.47
CA GLU A 55 -26.42 -10.18 0.82
C GLU A 55 -25.58 -9.42 1.86
N GLN A 56 -24.26 -9.60 1.86
CA GLN A 56 -23.36 -8.91 2.80
C GLN A 56 -23.19 -7.42 2.46
N GLY A 57 -23.48 -6.99 1.23
CA GLY A 57 -23.20 -5.63 0.77
C GLY A 57 -21.71 -5.29 0.82
N GLY A 58 -21.41 -4.00 0.98
CA GLY A 58 -20.05 -3.47 1.10
C GLY A 58 -19.14 -3.95 -0.03
N GLN A 59 -17.98 -4.47 0.34
CA GLN A 59 -16.98 -4.97 -0.59
C GLN A 59 -17.41 -6.24 -1.33
N ALA A 60 -18.11 -7.16 -0.66
CA ALA A 60 -18.60 -8.38 -1.29
C ALA A 60 -19.60 -8.04 -2.42
N GLY A 61 -20.47 -7.05 -2.19
CA GLY A 61 -21.34 -6.50 -3.23
C GLY A 61 -20.55 -5.90 -4.39
N PHE A 62 -19.52 -5.13 -4.08
CA PHE A 62 -18.65 -4.51 -5.08
C PHE A 62 -17.94 -5.52 -5.98
N LEU A 63 -17.28 -6.54 -5.42
CA LEU A 63 -16.56 -7.58 -6.18
C LEU A 63 -17.48 -8.35 -7.13
N VAL A 64 -18.70 -8.64 -6.70
CA VAL A 64 -19.70 -9.29 -7.56
C VAL A 64 -20.17 -8.32 -8.65
N GLY A 65 -20.40 -7.04 -8.31
CA GLY A 65 -20.74 -6.01 -9.27
C GLY A 65 -19.67 -5.78 -10.34
N GLU A 66 -18.39 -5.79 -9.98
CA GLU A 66 -17.28 -5.72 -10.92
C GLU A 66 -17.30 -6.91 -11.89
N ARG A 67 -17.50 -8.14 -11.38
CA ARG A 67 -17.60 -9.34 -12.23
C ARG A 67 -18.79 -9.28 -13.18
N ILE A 68 -19.92 -8.76 -12.71
CA ILE A 68 -21.10 -8.53 -13.55
C ILE A 68 -20.78 -7.52 -14.64
N LEU A 69 -20.20 -6.37 -14.29
CA LEU A 69 -19.81 -5.34 -15.25
C LEU A 69 -18.82 -5.89 -16.28
N ALA A 70 -17.79 -6.61 -15.84
CA ALA A 70 -16.82 -7.26 -16.70
C ALA A 70 -17.48 -8.29 -17.64
N GLY A 71 -18.40 -9.10 -17.11
CA GLY A 71 -19.18 -10.06 -17.87
C GLY A 71 -20.09 -9.39 -18.90
N THR A 72 -20.75 -8.29 -18.54
CA THR A 72 -21.63 -7.51 -19.41
C THR A 72 -20.84 -6.80 -20.51
N LEU A 73 -19.73 -6.14 -20.18
CA LEU A 73 -18.84 -5.50 -21.17
C LEU A 73 -18.21 -6.53 -22.10
N GLY A 74 -17.77 -7.66 -21.54
CA GLY A 74 -17.27 -8.80 -22.31
C GLY A 74 -18.32 -9.37 -23.25
N LEU A 75 -19.57 -9.53 -22.79
CA LEU A 75 -20.69 -9.99 -23.61
C LEU A 75 -21.07 -8.98 -24.69
N CYS A 76 -21.14 -7.69 -24.37
CA CYS A 76 -21.39 -6.62 -25.34
C CYS A 76 -20.29 -6.57 -26.40
N GLY A 77 -19.02 -6.68 -25.99
CA GLY A 77 -17.88 -6.81 -26.88
C GLY A 77 -17.99 -8.04 -27.77
N PHE A 78 -18.34 -9.19 -27.20
CA PHE A 78 -18.52 -10.45 -27.92
C PHE A 78 -19.71 -10.41 -28.91
N LEU A 79 -20.85 -9.83 -28.52
CA LEU A 79 -22.02 -9.67 -29.37
C LEU A 79 -21.75 -8.67 -30.50
N ALA A 80 -21.07 -7.57 -30.19
CA ALA A 80 -20.54 -6.66 -31.21
C ALA A 80 -19.68 -7.45 -32.19
N ILE A 81 -18.69 -8.21 -31.71
CA ILE A 81 -17.83 -9.07 -32.53
C ILE A 81 -18.65 -10.03 -33.41
N ILE A 82 -19.66 -10.73 -32.89
CA ILE A 82 -20.52 -11.65 -33.68
C ILE A 82 -21.30 -10.91 -34.77
N ILE A 83 -21.92 -9.79 -34.43
CA ILE A 83 -22.67 -8.95 -35.37
C ILE A 83 -21.73 -8.44 -36.48
N PHE A 84 -20.49 -8.12 -36.12
CA PHE A 84 -19.46 -7.63 -37.04
C PHE A 84 -18.85 -8.76 -37.89
N ILE A 85 -18.65 -9.97 -37.35
CA ILE A 85 -18.17 -11.16 -38.08
C ILE A 85 -19.22 -11.66 -39.08
N ARG A 86 -20.51 -11.70 -38.71
CA ARG A 86 -21.59 -12.12 -39.63
C ARG A 86 -21.72 -11.23 -40.87
N ARG A 87 -21.26 -9.98 -40.81
CA ARG A 87 -21.26 -9.03 -41.96
C ARG A 87 -20.00 -9.10 -42.82
N ALA A 88 -19.05 -9.99 -42.51
CA ALA A 88 -17.65 -9.86 -42.91
C ALA A 88 -17.08 -10.97 -43.83
N MET A 89 -17.84 -11.99 -44.26
CA MET A 89 -17.24 -13.18 -44.88
C MET A 89 -16.79 -13.08 -46.37
N VAL A 90 -15.98 -12.10 -46.79
CA VAL A 90 -15.29 -12.12 -48.11
C VAL A 90 -13.95 -11.28 -48.13
N PHE A 91 -12.76 -11.92 -48.17
CA PHE A 91 -11.35 -11.39 -48.35
C PHE A 91 -10.71 -10.57 -47.19
N GLY A 92 -9.39 -10.44 -46.94
CA GLY A 92 -8.08 -10.95 -47.43
C GLY A 92 -6.93 -10.46 -46.48
N ALA A 93 -5.85 -11.23 -46.27
CA ALA A 93 -5.04 -11.25 -45.02
C ALA A 93 -4.02 -10.11 -44.74
N LEU A 94 -3.54 -9.35 -45.73
CA LEU A 94 -2.38 -8.44 -45.54
C LEU A 94 -2.70 -7.14 -44.81
N ALA A 95 -3.89 -6.56 -45.03
CA ALA A 95 -4.29 -5.35 -44.32
C ALA A 95 -4.67 -5.60 -42.85
N LEU A 96 -5.01 -6.85 -42.51
CA LEU A 96 -5.25 -7.31 -41.15
C LEU A 96 -3.99 -7.16 -40.27
N ILE A 97 -2.82 -7.50 -40.81
CA ILE A 97 -1.54 -7.45 -40.09
C ILE A 97 -1.19 -6.02 -39.64
N GLY A 98 -1.59 -4.99 -40.39
CA GLY A 98 -1.23 -3.59 -40.10
C GLY A 98 -2.12 -2.88 -39.07
N ALA A 99 -3.30 -3.40 -38.74
CA ALA A 99 -4.22 -2.77 -37.78
C ALA A 99 -4.16 -3.43 -36.39
N VAL A 100 -3.82 -4.72 -36.33
CA VAL A 100 -3.77 -5.52 -35.09
C VAL A 100 -2.95 -4.90 -33.97
N PRO A 101 -1.73 -4.37 -34.21
CA PRO A 101 -0.91 -3.84 -33.14
C PRO A 101 -1.56 -2.70 -32.35
N ALA A 102 -2.25 -1.77 -33.02
CA ALA A 102 -2.86 -0.61 -32.37
C ALA A 102 -4.05 -0.99 -31.48
N TRP A 103 -4.91 -1.91 -31.94
CA TRP A 103 -6.06 -2.38 -31.16
C TRP A 103 -5.66 -3.30 -30.01
N LEU A 104 -4.66 -4.15 -30.23
CA LEU A 104 -4.10 -4.98 -29.18
C LEU A 104 -3.46 -4.10 -28.10
N LEU A 105 -2.65 -3.12 -28.50
CA LEU A 105 -2.06 -2.16 -27.56
C LEU A 105 -3.14 -1.37 -26.80
N CYS A 106 -4.16 -0.85 -27.49
CA CYS A 106 -5.25 -0.11 -26.85
C CYS A 106 -6.00 -0.96 -25.81
N GLY A 107 -6.25 -2.24 -26.13
CA GLY A 107 -6.91 -3.15 -25.22
C GLY A 107 -6.03 -3.60 -24.05
N VAL A 108 -4.73 -3.86 -24.28
CA VAL A 108 -3.76 -4.16 -23.21
C VAL A 108 -3.65 -2.97 -22.25
N LEU A 109 -3.48 -1.76 -22.77
CA LEU A 109 -3.36 -0.55 -21.94
C LEU A 109 -4.64 -0.23 -21.18
N GLY A 110 -5.81 -0.38 -21.82
CA GLY A 110 -7.09 -0.22 -21.14
C GLY A 110 -7.31 -1.27 -20.04
N TRP A 111 -6.89 -2.51 -20.28
CA TRP A 111 -6.92 -3.57 -19.28
C TRP A 111 -5.94 -3.32 -18.12
N LEU A 112 -4.70 -2.91 -18.40
CA LEU A 112 -3.71 -2.54 -17.38
C LEU A 112 -4.21 -1.36 -16.53
N ALA A 113 -4.70 -0.30 -17.18
CA ALA A 113 -5.30 0.85 -16.49
C ALA A 113 -6.43 0.40 -15.56
N TRP A 114 -7.36 -0.42 -16.06
CA TRP A 114 -8.47 -0.93 -15.25
C TRP A 114 -8.05 -1.82 -14.07
N LYS A 115 -6.99 -2.61 -14.23
CA LYS A 115 -6.54 -3.57 -13.20
C LYS A 115 -5.56 -2.97 -12.19
N MET A 116 -4.77 -1.97 -12.57
CA MET A 116 -3.66 -1.45 -11.75
C MET A 116 -3.82 0.01 -11.31
N ILE A 117 -4.62 0.82 -12.02
CA ILE A 117 -4.64 2.27 -11.82
C ILE A 117 -6.05 2.77 -11.47
N VAL A 118 -7.09 2.27 -12.13
CA VAL A 118 -8.47 2.76 -11.93
C VAL A 118 -9.04 2.32 -10.57
N VAL A 119 -9.14 3.27 -9.64
CA VAL A 119 -10.12 3.27 -8.56
C VAL A 119 -11.44 3.81 -9.10
N TYR A 120 -12.55 3.11 -8.88
CA TYR A 120 -13.80 3.40 -9.58
C TYR A 120 -14.47 4.72 -9.18
N THR A 121 -14.23 5.21 -7.96
CA THR A 121 -14.85 6.44 -7.45
C THR A 121 -14.10 7.70 -7.84
N THR A 122 -12.77 7.63 -7.92
CA THR A 122 -11.91 8.79 -8.19
C THR A 122 -11.31 8.77 -9.60
N GLU A 123 -10.69 7.66 -9.99
CA GLU A 123 -9.85 7.59 -11.19
C GLU A 123 -10.58 7.28 -12.49
N LEU A 124 -11.77 6.70 -12.42
CA LEU A 124 -12.53 6.32 -13.62
C LEU A 124 -12.90 7.56 -14.47
N VAL A 125 -13.06 8.72 -13.84
CA VAL A 125 -13.45 9.96 -14.53
C VAL A 125 -12.39 10.39 -15.53
N HIS A 126 -11.09 10.31 -15.17
CA HIS A 126 -9.96 10.65 -16.03
C HIS A 126 -9.96 9.84 -17.33
N PHE A 127 -10.11 8.52 -17.22
CA PHE A 127 -10.22 7.64 -18.40
C PHE A 127 -11.42 8.00 -19.28
N ALA A 128 -12.61 8.12 -18.69
CA ALA A 128 -13.86 8.33 -19.43
C ALA A 128 -13.93 9.71 -20.10
N GLN A 129 -13.49 10.75 -19.38
CA GLN A 129 -13.41 12.13 -19.85
C GLN A 129 -12.52 12.23 -21.09
N TYR A 130 -11.31 11.71 -21.03
CA TYR A 130 -10.37 11.84 -22.14
C TYR A 130 -10.66 10.88 -23.29
N ALA A 131 -11.37 9.77 -23.06
CA ALA A 131 -11.98 8.99 -24.13
C ALA A 131 -13.02 9.79 -24.93
N LEU A 132 -13.90 10.53 -24.25
CA LEU A 132 -14.88 11.38 -24.92
C LEU A 132 -14.20 12.54 -25.69
N VAL A 133 -13.27 13.25 -25.04
CA VAL A 133 -12.55 14.37 -25.65
C VAL A 133 -11.75 13.91 -26.87
N GLY A 134 -11.04 12.78 -26.77
CA GLY A 134 -10.27 12.20 -27.88
C GLY A 134 -11.14 11.79 -29.07
N ALA A 135 -12.32 11.25 -28.81
CA ALA A 135 -13.30 10.93 -29.86
C ALA A 135 -13.79 12.21 -30.58
N LEU A 136 -14.09 13.27 -29.84
CA LEU A 136 -14.54 14.55 -30.42
C LEU A 136 -13.43 15.22 -31.24
N PHE A 137 -12.19 15.24 -30.74
CA PHE A 137 -11.04 15.76 -31.50
C PHE A 137 -10.77 14.95 -32.77
N SER A 138 -11.00 13.64 -32.75
CA SER A 138 -10.91 12.80 -33.95
C SER A 138 -11.94 13.19 -35.01
N VAL A 139 -13.15 13.59 -34.61
CA VAL A 139 -14.16 14.14 -35.53
C VAL A 139 -13.74 15.53 -36.03
N ALA A 140 -13.25 16.38 -35.14
CA ALA A 140 -12.88 17.76 -35.44
C ALA A 140 -11.68 17.88 -36.39
N LEU A 141 -10.67 17.02 -36.25
CA LEU A 141 -9.39 17.12 -36.93
C LEU A 141 -9.33 16.21 -38.16
N GLY A 142 -9.75 16.76 -39.30
CA GLY A 142 -9.66 16.07 -40.58
C GLY A 142 -10.49 14.79 -40.65
N ARG A 143 -11.60 14.71 -39.88
CA ARG A 143 -12.54 13.59 -39.85
C ARG A 143 -11.87 12.22 -39.70
N GLY A 144 -10.99 12.10 -38.71
CA GLY A 144 -10.29 10.87 -38.39
C GLY A 144 -9.02 10.63 -39.22
N ARG A 145 -8.66 11.52 -40.16
CA ARG A 145 -7.40 11.40 -40.95
C ARG A 145 -6.15 11.81 -40.19
N ARG A 146 -6.28 12.48 -39.04
CA ARG A 146 -5.16 12.90 -38.19
C ARG A 146 -5.28 12.36 -36.77
N PRO A 147 -5.37 11.03 -36.58
CA PRO A 147 -5.57 10.43 -35.26
C PRO A 147 -4.39 10.71 -34.32
N GLN A 148 -3.16 10.71 -34.82
CA GLN A 148 -1.98 11.07 -34.03
C GLN A 148 -2.04 12.50 -33.48
N LEU A 149 -2.49 13.46 -34.28
CA LEU A 149 -2.65 14.86 -33.86
C LEU A 149 -3.78 15.01 -32.84
N ALA A 150 -4.91 14.34 -33.05
CA ALA A 150 -6.02 14.31 -32.11
C ALA A 150 -5.57 13.76 -30.75
N PHE A 151 -4.87 12.63 -30.74
CA PHE A 151 -4.33 12.04 -29.53
C PHE A 151 -3.35 12.95 -28.80
N VAL A 152 -2.37 13.54 -29.49
CA VAL A 152 -1.38 14.43 -28.84
C VAL A 152 -2.03 15.66 -28.23
N ILE A 153 -3.02 16.26 -28.91
CA ILE A 153 -3.76 17.39 -28.37
C ILE A 153 -4.57 16.96 -27.14
N THR A 154 -5.32 15.87 -27.22
CA THR A 154 -6.12 15.36 -26.10
C THR A 154 -5.25 14.98 -24.90
N PHE A 155 -4.12 14.31 -25.11
CA PHE A 155 -3.15 14.01 -24.06
C PHE A 155 -2.60 15.28 -23.42
N GLY A 156 -2.20 16.28 -24.22
CA GLY A 156 -1.69 17.55 -23.72
C GLY A 156 -2.73 18.32 -22.91
N LEU A 157 -3.99 18.30 -23.33
CA LEU A 157 -5.11 18.87 -22.56
C LEU A 157 -5.31 18.13 -21.24
N GLY A 158 -5.13 16.81 -21.21
CA GLY A 158 -5.10 16.02 -19.97
C GLY A 158 -3.97 16.42 -19.04
N MET A 159 -2.75 16.55 -19.55
CA MET A 159 -1.62 16.99 -18.72
C MET A 159 -1.83 18.39 -18.15
N LEU A 160 -2.45 19.30 -18.91
CA LEU A 160 -2.78 20.65 -18.43
C LEU A 160 -3.85 20.64 -17.33
N ASP A 161 -4.83 19.74 -17.46
CA ASP A 161 -5.86 19.52 -16.45
C ASP A 161 -5.24 19.08 -15.12
N GLU A 162 -4.35 18.09 -15.15
CA GLU A 162 -3.69 17.60 -13.92
C GLU A 162 -2.79 18.66 -13.28
N VAL A 163 -2.06 19.43 -14.09
CA VAL A 163 -1.27 20.55 -13.57
C VAL A 163 -2.18 21.61 -12.93
N TRP A 164 -3.34 21.88 -13.53
CA TRP A 164 -4.32 22.81 -12.99
C TRP A 164 -4.95 22.30 -11.69
N GLN A 165 -5.35 21.03 -11.63
CA GLN A 165 -5.93 20.42 -10.45
C GLN A 165 -4.94 20.45 -9.28
N HIS A 166 -3.74 19.90 -9.46
CA HIS A 166 -2.82 19.75 -8.34
C HIS A 166 -2.17 21.07 -7.92
N TYR A 167 -1.70 21.89 -8.88
CA TYR A 167 -1.01 23.14 -8.54
C TYR A 167 -1.94 24.35 -8.49
N GLY A 168 -2.87 24.46 -9.43
CA GLY A 168 -3.81 25.58 -9.50
C GLY A 168 -4.86 25.53 -8.39
N LEU A 169 -5.61 24.43 -8.29
CA LEU A 169 -6.71 24.30 -7.35
C LEU A 169 -6.21 24.03 -5.92
N HIS A 170 -5.47 22.94 -5.70
CA HIS A 170 -5.09 22.53 -4.35
C HIS A 170 -4.00 23.42 -3.74
N VAL A 171 -2.88 23.61 -4.44
CA VAL A 171 -1.76 24.38 -3.89
C VAL A 171 -2.05 25.89 -3.88
N TRP A 172 -2.53 26.48 -4.99
CA TRP A 172 -2.70 27.94 -5.06
C TRP A 172 -4.04 28.45 -4.48
N LEU A 173 -5.15 27.78 -4.79
CA LEU A 173 -6.49 28.22 -4.37
C LEU A 173 -6.88 27.70 -2.97
N MET A 174 -6.56 26.45 -2.62
CA MET A 174 -6.92 25.85 -1.33
C MET A 174 -5.79 25.94 -0.27
N GLY A 175 -4.57 26.27 -0.67
CA GLY A 175 -3.43 26.44 0.24
C GLY A 175 -2.83 25.13 0.76
N GLU A 176 -3.16 24.01 0.13
CA GLU A 176 -2.70 22.67 0.49
C GLU A 176 -1.28 22.46 -0.04
N ARG A 177 -0.27 22.70 0.81
CA ARG A 177 1.15 22.64 0.41
C ARG A 177 1.72 21.23 0.26
N THR A 178 0.95 20.22 0.64
CA THR A 178 1.33 18.81 0.61
C THR A 178 0.67 18.03 -0.53
N HIS A 179 -0.11 18.71 -1.38
CA HIS A 179 -0.77 18.09 -2.52
C HIS A 179 0.17 18.10 -3.74
N TYR A 180 0.61 16.91 -4.18
CA TYR A 180 1.54 16.74 -5.31
C TYR A 180 0.80 16.18 -6.53
N LEU A 181 1.36 16.40 -7.73
CA LEU A 181 0.84 15.84 -8.99
C LEU A 181 0.82 14.31 -8.91
N ASP A 182 -0.36 13.71 -9.09
CA ASP A 182 -0.47 12.28 -9.32
C ASP A 182 -0.07 11.96 -10.76
N TRP A 183 0.92 11.08 -10.95
CA TRP A 183 1.32 10.68 -12.30
C TRP A 183 0.45 9.54 -12.85
N SER A 184 -0.43 8.93 -12.05
CA SER A 184 -1.51 8.03 -12.51
C SER A 184 -2.40 8.71 -13.54
N ASP A 185 -2.79 9.95 -13.26
CA ASP A 185 -3.85 10.65 -13.99
C ASP A 185 -3.42 11.02 -15.41
N PRO A 186 -2.20 11.54 -15.65
CA PRO A 186 -1.67 11.66 -17.00
C PRO A 186 -1.66 10.34 -17.79
N PHE A 187 -1.39 9.20 -17.15
CA PHE A 187 -1.50 7.89 -17.80
C PHE A 187 -2.96 7.55 -18.13
N LEU A 188 -3.87 7.70 -17.17
CA LEU A 188 -5.30 7.41 -17.37
C LEU A 188 -5.91 8.30 -18.46
N ASN A 189 -5.60 9.59 -18.43
CA ASN A 189 -5.96 10.55 -19.46
C ASN A 189 -5.44 10.12 -20.82
N GLY A 190 -4.18 9.67 -20.88
CA GLY A 190 -3.58 9.18 -22.12
C GLY A 190 -4.20 7.90 -22.64
N VAL A 191 -4.44 6.91 -21.77
CA VAL A 191 -5.09 5.65 -22.17
C VAL A 191 -6.53 5.92 -22.61
N GLY A 192 -7.26 6.78 -21.89
CA GLY A 192 -8.58 7.28 -22.27
C GLY A 192 -8.54 7.95 -23.64
N ALA A 193 -7.65 8.92 -23.84
CA ALA A 193 -7.45 9.61 -25.11
C ALA A 193 -7.20 8.64 -26.28
N PHE A 194 -6.39 7.61 -26.06
CA PHE A 194 -6.13 6.56 -27.05
C PHE A 194 -7.39 5.73 -27.33
N ALA A 195 -8.09 5.30 -26.28
CA ALA A 195 -9.33 4.52 -26.35
C ALA A 195 -10.50 5.30 -26.98
N GLY A 196 -10.48 6.63 -26.94
CA GLY A 196 -11.42 7.49 -27.67
C GLY A 196 -11.02 7.71 -29.12
N THR A 197 -9.75 8.02 -29.34
CA THR A 197 -9.21 8.42 -30.65
C THR A 197 -9.21 7.26 -31.65
N LEU A 198 -8.73 6.09 -31.23
CA LEU A 198 -8.57 4.95 -32.14
C LEU A 198 -9.92 4.46 -32.69
N PRO A 199 -10.98 4.23 -31.88
CA PRO A 199 -12.29 3.83 -32.40
C PRO A 199 -12.96 4.92 -33.23
N ALA A 200 -12.90 6.18 -32.80
CA ALA A 200 -13.53 7.29 -33.53
C ALA A 200 -12.89 7.50 -34.91
N ALA A 201 -11.56 7.53 -34.99
CA ALA A 201 -10.85 7.63 -36.26
C ALA A 201 -11.12 6.43 -37.16
N SER A 202 -11.10 5.22 -36.59
CA SER A 202 -11.43 3.97 -37.31
C SER A 202 -12.85 4.01 -37.89
N TRP A 203 -13.83 4.46 -37.11
CA TRP A 203 -15.22 4.59 -37.55
C TRP A 203 -15.40 5.63 -38.68
N LEU A 204 -14.75 6.79 -38.56
CA LEU A 204 -14.82 7.84 -39.57
C LEU A 204 -14.19 7.39 -40.89
N TRP A 205 -13.03 6.73 -40.83
CA TRP A 205 -12.43 6.10 -42.01
C TRP A 205 -13.35 5.09 -42.67
N ILE A 206 -13.95 4.19 -41.88
CA ILE A 206 -14.95 3.22 -42.35
C ILE A 206 -16.09 3.91 -43.11
N ARG A 207 -16.57 5.07 -42.64
CA ARG A 207 -17.65 5.82 -43.32
C ARG A 207 -17.17 6.47 -44.62
N GLU A 208 -15.95 6.98 -44.67
CA GLU A 208 -15.43 7.75 -45.82
C GLU A 208 -14.84 6.89 -46.95
N THR A 209 -14.14 5.79 -46.66
CA THR A 209 -13.43 5.00 -47.69
C THR A 209 -14.31 3.97 -48.42
N GLY A 210 -15.60 3.88 -48.08
CA GLY A 210 -16.47 2.81 -48.58
C GLY A 210 -16.11 1.42 -48.04
N THR A 211 -16.84 0.40 -48.47
CA THR A 211 -16.89 -0.97 -47.90
C THR A 211 -15.57 -1.75 -47.87
N SER A 212 -14.51 -1.33 -48.56
CA SER A 212 -13.29 -2.12 -48.76
C SER A 212 -12.31 -2.15 -47.58
N GLN A 213 -12.36 -1.20 -46.64
CA GLN A 213 -11.48 -1.19 -45.44
C GLN A 213 -12.15 -1.58 -44.12
N ARG A 214 -13.47 -1.82 -44.14
CA ARG A 214 -14.27 -2.04 -42.92
C ARG A 214 -13.95 -3.37 -42.23
N HIS A 215 -13.73 -4.43 -43.00
CA HIS A 215 -13.50 -5.79 -42.51
C HIS A 215 -12.23 -5.94 -41.65
N ILE A 216 -11.18 -5.20 -41.98
CA ILE A 216 -9.85 -5.24 -41.34
C ILE A 216 -9.88 -4.74 -39.90
N ILE A 217 -10.57 -3.61 -39.67
CA ILE A 217 -10.75 -3.02 -38.35
C ILE A 217 -11.56 -3.98 -37.45
N TYR A 218 -12.56 -4.66 -38.02
CA TYR A 218 -13.44 -5.56 -37.26
C TYR A 218 -12.78 -6.88 -36.83
N LEU A 219 -12.05 -7.56 -37.72
CA LEU A 219 -11.30 -8.79 -37.35
C LEU A 219 -10.17 -8.49 -36.37
N THR A 220 -9.56 -7.32 -36.51
CA THR A 220 -8.52 -6.85 -35.61
C THR A 220 -9.05 -6.65 -34.18
N ALA A 221 -10.18 -5.96 -34.03
CA ALA A 221 -10.81 -5.76 -32.73
C ALA A 221 -11.25 -7.10 -32.11
N ALA A 222 -11.79 -8.02 -32.92
CA ALA A 222 -12.19 -9.34 -32.48
C ALA A 222 -11.01 -10.23 -32.03
N GLY A 223 -9.93 -10.26 -32.81
CA GLY A 223 -8.71 -11.00 -32.47
C GLY A 223 -8.04 -10.45 -31.22
N SER A 224 -7.98 -9.12 -31.09
CA SER A 224 -7.46 -8.47 -29.88
C SER A 224 -8.30 -8.82 -28.66
N ALA A 225 -9.63 -8.73 -28.75
CA ALA A 225 -10.53 -9.08 -27.65
C ALA A 225 -10.39 -10.55 -27.20
N LEU A 226 -10.17 -11.48 -28.14
CA LEU A 226 -9.99 -12.91 -27.83
C LEU A 226 -8.62 -13.19 -27.18
N ILE A 227 -7.57 -12.48 -27.59
CA ILE A 227 -6.24 -12.54 -26.96
C ILE A 227 -6.26 -11.91 -25.55
N LEU A 228 -7.07 -10.87 -25.36
CA LEU A 228 -7.19 -10.16 -24.08
C LEU A 228 -8.14 -10.84 -23.10
N PHE A 229 -9.02 -11.75 -23.57
CA PHE A 229 -10.01 -12.41 -22.72
C PHE A 229 -9.40 -13.17 -21.51
N PRO A 230 -8.30 -13.95 -21.65
CA PRO A 230 -7.63 -14.55 -20.50
C PRO A 230 -7.06 -13.53 -19.51
N LEU A 231 -6.66 -12.35 -19.98
CA LEU A 231 -6.14 -11.28 -19.10
C LEU A 231 -7.24 -10.72 -18.18
N LEU A 232 -8.52 -10.75 -18.61
CA LEU A 232 -9.65 -10.36 -17.75
C LEU A 232 -9.75 -11.22 -16.47
N LEU A 233 -9.27 -12.47 -16.55
CA LEU A 233 -9.29 -13.44 -15.46
C LEU A 233 -8.09 -13.30 -14.50
N VAL A 234 -7.07 -12.51 -14.86
CA VAL A 234 -5.93 -12.25 -13.99
C VAL A 234 -6.37 -11.27 -12.88
N GLY A 235 -6.11 -11.66 -11.64
CA GLY A 235 -6.39 -10.85 -10.46
C GLY A 235 -5.41 -9.67 -10.33
N PRO A 236 -5.84 -8.51 -9.79
CA PRO A 236 -4.96 -7.36 -9.55
C PRO A 236 -3.70 -7.68 -8.75
N ALA A 237 -3.79 -8.55 -7.74
CA ALA A 237 -2.64 -9.00 -6.95
C ALA A 237 -1.62 -9.80 -7.76
N THR A 238 -2.09 -10.75 -8.60
CA THR A 238 -1.21 -11.52 -9.51
C THR A 238 -0.56 -10.63 -10.55
N LEU A 239 -1.26 -9.58 -11.01
CA LEU A 239 -0.72 -8.64 -11.97
C LEU A 239 0.36 -7.75 -11.34
N SER A 240 0.07 -7.22 -10.14
CA SER A 240 0.99 -6.35 -9.40
C SER A 240 2.27 -7.09 -9.00
N SER A 241 2.20 -8.40 -8.71
CA SER A 241 3.40 -9.20 -8.43
C SER A 241 4.34 -9.35 -9.63
N TRP A 242 3.85 -9.20 -10.86
CA TRP A 242 4.68 -9.23 -12.08
C TRP A 242 5.45 -7.93 -12.33
N PHE A 243 4.94 -6.79 -11.85
CA PHE A 243 5.54 -5.48 -12.07
C PHE A 243 6.34 -4.94 -10.87
N GLY A 244 6.23 -5.59 -9.71
CA GLY A 244 6.77 -5.10 -8.43
C GLY A 244 5.79 -4.12 -7.76
N SER A 245 5.65 -4.18 -6.43
CA SER A 245 4.91 -3.16 -5.67
C SER A 245 5.81 -1.99 -5.32
N TYR A 246 5.17 -0.83 -5.19
CA TYR A 246 5.73 0.39 -4.62
C TYR A 246 4.72 0.99 -3.63
N SER A 247 5.24 1.83 -2.75
CA SER A 247 4.71 2.27 -1.47
C SER A 247 3.18 2.30 -1.32
N TYR A 248 2.67 1.46 -0.42
CA TYR A 248 1.41 1.66 0.26
C TYR A 248 1.51 2.90 1.17
N TYR A 249 0.81 3.98 0.83
CA TYR A 249 0.52 5.09 1.75
C TYR A 249 -1.00 5.15 1.97
N PRO A 250 -1.48 5.27 3.23
CA PRO A 250 -2.89 5.40 3.53
C PRO A 250 -3.33 6.84 3.29
N PHE A 251 -3.38 7.28 2.03
CA PHE A 251 -3.92 8.62 1.71
C PHE A 251 -5.44 8.59 1.42
N TRP A 252 -6.04 7.39 1.28
CA TRP A 252 -7.47 7.27 0.99
C TRP A 252 -8.15 6.12 1.77
N ASP A 253 -8.95 6.51 2.76
CA ASP A 253 -9.96 5.67 3.43
C ASP A 253 -11.12 5.25 2.50
N GLU A 254 -11.06 5.55 1.19
CA GLU A 254 -12.08 5.22 0.20
C GLU A 254 -11.99 3.76 -0.32
N HIS A 255 -11.85 2.82 0.61
CA HIS A 255 -11.64 1.41 0.31
C HIS A 255 -12.94 0.72 -0.13
N THR A 256 -13.18 0.66 -1.44
CA THR A 256 -14.34 -0.07 -1.97
C THR A 256 -14.00 -1.17 -2.96
N ASN A 257 -12.71 -1.37 -3.24
CA ASN A 257 -12.27 -2.37 -4.20
C ASN A 257 -11.13 -3.29 -3.77
N LEU A 258 -10.44 -2.98 -2.66
CA LEU A 258 -9.25 -3.71 -2.16
C LEU A 258 -8.33 -4.21 -3.30
N LYS A 259 -8.07 -3.35 -4.28
CA LYS A 259 -7.10 -3.64 -5.34
C LYS A 259 -5.76 -3.06 -4.92
N PRO A 260 -4.64 -3.79 -5.06
CA PRO A 260 -3.34 -3.14 -5.12
C PRO A 260 -3.37 -2.16 -6.29
N VAL A 261 -3.20 -0.88 -5.98
CA VAL A 261 -3.12 0.20 -6.97
C VAL A 261 -1.67 0.66 -6.99
N HIS A 262 -1.08 0.76 -8.18
CA HIS A 262 0.25 1.33 -8.33
C HIS A 262 0.11 2.79 -8.73
N TRP A 263 0.45 3.68 -7.79
CA TRP A 263 0.58 5.10 -8.07
C TRP A 263 1.94 5.34 -8.70
N VAL A 264 1.91 5.91 -9.90
CA VAL A 264 3.14 6.19 -10.63
C VAL A 264 3.85 7.34 -9.92
N THR A 265 5.07 7.10 -9.44
CA THR A 265 5.89 8.16 -8.83
C THR A 265 6.46 9.09 -9.90
N PRO A 266 6.98 10.28 -9.56
CA PRO A 266 7.72 11.10 -10.53
C PRO A 266 8.90 10.36 -11.17
N TYR A 267 9.59 9.49 -10.42
CA TYR A 267 10.71 8.68 -10.94
C TYR A 267 10.28 7.68 -12.01
N GLU A 268 9.05 7.17 -11.92
CA GLU A 268 8.46 6.25 -12.90
C GLU A 268 7.77 7.01 -14.03
N GLY A 269 7.01 8.06 -13.70
CA GLY A 269 6.19 8.81 -14.63
C GLY A 269 7.01 9.61 -15.65
N ILE A 270 8.10 10.26 -15.22
CA ILE A 270 8.98 11.03 -16.10
C ILE A 270 9.54 10.17 -17.25
N PRO A 271 10.07 8.95 -17.03
CA PRO A 271 10.48 8.07 -18.13
C PRO A 271 9.31 7.36 -18.83
N LEU A 272 8.24 6.97 -18.12
CA LEU A 272 7.12 6.24 -18.72
C LEU A 272 6.30 7.11 -19.69
N ILE A 273 6.11 8.42 -19.44
CA ILE A 273 5.28 9.29 -20.30
C ILE A 273 5.85 9.39 -21.73
N PRO A 274 7.15 9.71 -21.92
CA PRO A 274 7.77 9.68 -23.24
C PRO A 274 7.71 8.29 -23.89
N ALA A 275 7.88 7.20 -23.12
CA ALA A 275 7.76 5.85 -23.65
C ALA A 275 6.34 5.56 -24.18
N PHE A 276 5.33 5.97 -23.41
CA PHE A 276 3.92 5.85 -23.77
C PHE A 276 3.57 6.66 -25.02
N LEU A 277 3.99 7.94 -25.07
CA LEU A 277 3.77 8.82 -26.22
C LEU A 277 4.45 8.28 -27.49
N LEU A 278 5.67 7.77 -27.38
CA LEU A 278 6.40 7.16 -28.50
C LEU A 278 5.68 5.90 -29.01
N LEU A 279 5.23 5.03 -28.11
CA LEU A 279 4.57 3.78 -28.46
C LEU A 279 3.19 4.02 -29.07
N VAL A 280 2.31 4.74 -28.37
CA VAL A 280 0.94 5.04 -28.83
C VAL A 280 0.96 5.95 -30.07
N GLY A 281 1.81 6.98 -30.06
CA GLY A 281 1.98 7.88 -31.20
C GLY A 281 2.41 7.15 -32.46
N SER A 282 3.29 6.15 -32.36
CA SER A 282 3.69 5.31 -33.49
C SER A 282 2.58 4.41 -34.01
N CYS A 283 1.73 3.90 -33.12
CA CYS A 283 0.56 3.09 -33.49
C CYS A 283 -0.56 3.92 -34.15
N LEU A 284 -0.65 5.21 -33.81
CA LEU A 284 -1.59 6.16 -34.41
C LEU A 284 -1.04 6.87 -35.65
N ASP A 285 0.22 6.64 -36.04
CA ASP A 285 0.81 7.19 -37.26
C ASP A 285 0.02 6.69 -38.49
N PRO A 286 -0.58 7.60 -39.29
CA PRO A 286 -1.45 7.20 -40.40
C PRO A 286 -0.72 6.41 -41.50
N ILE A 287 0.62 6.52 -41.58
CA ILE A 287 1.49 5.94 -42.59
C ILE A 287 2.08 4.61 -42.11
N ARG A 288 2.77 4.60 -40.95
CA ARG A 288 3.56 3.43 -40.50
C ARG A 288 2.78 2.46 -39.60
N ARG A 289 1.85 2.97 -38.78
CA ARG A 289 0.97 2.23 -37.84
C ARG A 289 1.67 1.19 -36.94
N THR A 290 2.99 1.24 -36.86
CA THR A 290 3.85 0.29 -36.15
C THR A 290 5.07 1.03 -35.62
N PRO A 291 5.51 0.73 -34.38
CA PRO A 291 6.70 1.34 -33.82
C PRO A 291 7.96 0.85 -34.57
N SER A 292 8.90 1.77 -34.80
CA SER A 292 10.21 1.40 -35.36
C SER A 292 11.04 0.62 -34.34
N VAL A 293 12.02 -0.18 -34.81
CA VAL A 293 12.96 -0.89 -33.92
C VAL A 293 13.68 0.08 -32.97
N GLY A 294 14.11 1.24 -33.48
CA GLY A 294 14.72 2.29 -32.65
C GLY A 294 13.75 2.86 -31.62
N GLY A 295 12.48 3.08 -32.00
CA GLY A 295 11.42 3.52 -31.08
C GLY A 295 11.16 2.49 -29.98
N LEU A 296 11.08 1.20 -30.33
CA LEU A 296 10.93 0.11 -29.36
C LEU A 296 12.12 0.02 -28.40
N ALA A 297 13.35 0.18 -28.90
CA ALA A 297 14.54 0.18 -28.05
C ALA A 297 14.53 1.34 -27.04
N ILE A 298 14.10 2.54 -27.46
CA ILE A 298 13.95 3.70 -26.55
C ILE A 298 12.84 3.44 -25.52
N CYS A 299 11.68 2.93 -25.95
CA CYS A 299 10.61 2.55 -25.03
C CYS A 299 11.09 1.52 -24.00
N LEU A 300 11.82 0.49 -24.41
CA LEU A 300 12.36 -0.53 -23.51
C LEU A 300 13.36 0.06 -22.51
N LEU A 301 14.24 0.97 -22.94
CA LEU A 301 15.17 1.66 -22.05
C LEU A 301 14.42 2.49 -21.00
N LEU A 302 13.44 3.28 -21.42
CA LEU A 302 12.65 4.13 -20.54
C LEU A 302 11.80 3.33 -19.56
N VAL A 303 11.17 2.24 -20.03
CA VAL A 303 10.44 1.30 -19.17
C VAL A 303 11.40 0.62 -18.19
N GLY A 304 12.60 0.25 -18.62
CA GLY A 304 13.62 -0.34 -17.73
C GLY A 304 14.18 0.63 -16.68
N LEU A 305 14.19 1.94 -16.96
CA LEU A 305 14.51 2.97 -15.98
C LEU A 305 13.38 3.16 -14.95
N ALA A 306 12.13 3.00 -15.37
CA ALA A 306 10.96 3.11 -14.50
C ALA A 306 10.78 1.88 -13.60
N ILE A 307 10.91 0.67 -14.17
CA ILE A 307 10.68 -0.61 -13.47
C ILE A 307 11.99 -1.08 -12.81
N GLN A 308 12.54 -0.30 -11.87
CA GLN A 308 13.65 -0.75 -11.04
C GLN A 308 13.14 -1.27 -9.68
N PRO A 309 13.02 -2.60 -9.48
CA PRO A 309 12.56 -3.18 -8.22
C PRO A 309 13.67 -3.15 -7.14
N LEU A 310 14.47 -2.09 -7.08
CA LEU A 310 15.62 -1.96 -6.17
C LEU A 310 15.20 -2.05 -4.70
N SER A 311 13.97 -1.63 -4.38
CA SER A 311 13.47 -1.63 -3.00
C SER A 311 13.45 -3.04 -2.39
N ARG A 312 13.13 -4.05 -3.21
CA ARG A 312 12.92 -5.42 -2.74
C ARG A 312 14.21 -6.18 -2.57
N SER A 313 15.19 -6.06 -3.46
CA SER A 313 16.41 -6.87 -3.39
C SER A 313 17.45 -6.36 -2.37
N THR A 314 17.16 -5.28 -1.65
CA THR A 314 18.13 -4.60 -0.78
C THR A 314 17.60 -4.26 0.61
N ALA A 315 16.42 -4.77 1.00
CA ALA A 315 15.76 -4.39 2.27
C ALA A 315 15.62 -2.87 2.45
N MET A 316 15.55 -2.12 1.34
CA MET A 316 15.31 -0.69 1.39
C MET A 316 13.86 -0.44 1.82
N PRO A 317 13.58 0.65 2.57
CA PRO A 317 12.24 1.00 2.98
C PRO A 317 11.32 1.05 1.76
N VAL A 318 10.30 0.20 1.77
CA VAL A 318 9.24 0.18 0.76
C VAL A 318 8.14 1.19 1.13
N HIS A 319 8.06 1.57 2.41
CA HIS A 319 7.09 2.55 2.95
C HIS A 319 7.77 3.87 3.37
N GLU A 320 7.03 4.72 4.08
CA GLU A 320 7.49 5.92 4.78
C GLU A 320 8.88 5.75 5.43
N PRO A 321 9.61 6.84 5.68
CA PRO A 321 10.91 6.78 6.35
C PRO A 321 10.81 6.03 7.69
N VAL A 322 11.27 4.78 7.72
CA VAL A 322 11.39 4.00 8.96
C VAL A 322 12.69 4.35 9.69
N ALA A 323 12.76 4.00 10.98
CA ALA A 323 13.97 4.18 11.75
C ALA A 323 15.13 3.38 11.13
N ARG A 324 16.34 3.94 11.17
CA ARG A 324 17.56 3.29 10.65
C ARG A 324 18.66 3.30 11.70
N ALA A 325 19.42 2.21 11.78
CA ALA A 325 20.56 2.10 12.67
C ALA A 325 21.62 1.15 12.14
N THR A 326 22.81 1.21 12.74
CA THR A 326 23.92 0.29 12.45
C THR A 326 24.09 -0.70 13.61
N VAL A 327 24.44 -1.94 13.29
CA VAL A 327 24.77 -2.99 14.26
C VAL A 327 26.28 -3.23 14.21
N THR A 328 26.99 -2.79 15.23
CA THR A 328 28.46 -2.91 15.29
C THR A 328 28.88 -4.30 15.74
N SER A 329 29.93 -4.85 15.13
CA SER A 329 30.49 -6.14 15.52
C SER A 329 31.30 -6.04 16.82
N VAL A 330 31.23 -7.07 17.67
CA VAL A 330 32.01 -7.22 18.90
C VAL A 330 32.69 -8.58 18.99
N SER A 331 33.73 -8.69 19.81
CA SER A 331 34.36 -9.98 20.09
C SER A 331 33.43 -10.93 20.83
N VAL A 332 33.54 -12.22 20.52
CA VAL A 332 32.85 -13.28 21.26
C VAL A 332 33.23 -13.24 22.74
N GLY A 333 32.25 -13.38 23.63
CA GLY A 333 32.45 -13.36 25.08
C GLY A 333 32.59 -11.97 25.70
N SER A 334 32.38 -10.90 24.93
CA SER A 334 32.38 -9.52 25.46
C SER A 334 31.11 -9.17 26.23
N ILE A 335 30.06 -9.96 26.06
CA ILE A 335 28.73 -9.80 26.66
C ILE A 335 28.42 -11.08 27.42
N ILE A 336 28.00 -10.93 28.68
CA ILE A 336 27.52 -11.97 29.56
C ILE A 336 26.04 -11.67 29.78
N VAL A 337 25.15 -12.57 29.35
CA VAL A 337 23.71 -12.34 29.47
C VAL A 337 23.28 -12.50 30.93
N ASP A 338 23.35 -11.42 31.70
CA ASP A 338 22.98 -11.37 33.12
C ASP A 338 21.98 -10.24 33.46
N GLY A 339 21.56 -9.47 32.45
CA GLY A 339 20.60 -8.39 32.55
C GLY A 339 21.26 -7.04 32.87
N LYS A 340 22.59 -6.98 32.97
CA LYS A 340 23.33 -5.78 33.35
C LYS A 340 24.30 -5.36 32.26
N PRO A 341 24.22 -4.11 31.79
CA PRO A 341 25.01 -3.68 30.65
C PRO A 341 26.51 -3.61 30.98
N GLU A 342 27.33 -4.35 30.22
CA GLU A 342 28.77 -4.15 30.18
C GLU A 342 29.19 -2.89 29.39
N PRO A 343 30.43 -2.37 29.59
CA PRO A 343 30.93 -1.20 28.87
C PRO A 343 30.92 -1.32 27.34
N VAL A 344 30.90 -2.54 26.79
CA VAL A 344 30.86 -2.74 25.33
C VAL A 344 29.57 -2.19 24.70
N TRP A 345 28.47 -2.15 25.46
CA TRP A 345 27.20 -1.59 24.99
C TRP A 345 27.29 -0.10 24.68
N GLU A 346 28.23 0.64 25.27
CA GLU A 346 28.44 2.06 24.95
C GLU A 346 28.95 2.30 23.52
N THR A 347 29.41 1.24 22.83
CA THR A 347 29.80 1.31 21.41
C THR A 347 28.61 1.13 20.46
N ALA A 348 27.46 0.68 20.97
CA ALA A 348 26.28 0.39 20.16
C ALA A 348 25.50 1.67 19.82
N THR A 349 24.88 1.69 18.64
CA THR A 349 23.88 2.72 18.32
C THR A 349 22.69 2.59 19.25
N ARG A 350 22.26 3.72 19.83
CA ARG A 350 21.04 3.81 20.65
C ARG A 350 19.82 3.81 19.74
N LEU A 351 18.90 2.89 19.98
CA LEU A 351 17.61 2.73 19.33
C LEU A 351 16.53 3.30 20.26
N GLY A 352 16.19 4.57 20.10
CA GLY A 352 15.18 5.23 20.93
C GLY A 352 15.35 6.76 20.99
N PRO A 353 14.54 7.44 21.82
CA PRO A 353 13.53 6.87 22.70
C PRO A 353 12.36 6.24 21.92
N PHE A 354 11.69 5.25 22.52
CA PHE A 354 10.48 4.69 21.91
C PHE A 354 9.33 5.71 21.97
N VAL A 355 8.45 5.64 20.98
CA VAL A 355 7.26 6.50 20.86
C VAL A 355 6.00 5.65 20.80
N ASP A 356 4.82 6.23 20.99
CA ASP A 356 3.55 5.51 20.88
C ASP A 356 3.39 4.89 19.48
N ASN A 357 3.08 3.59 19.43
CA ASN A 357 3.05 2.82 18.18
C ASN A 357 1.97 3.31 17.20
N LEU A 358 0.85 3.84 17.70
CA LEU A 358 -0.29 4.24 16.88
C LEU A 358 -0.16 5.68 16.38
N THR A 359 0.42 6.56 17.19
CA THR A 359 0.45 8.00 16.92
C THR A 359 1.84 8.54 16.58
N GLY A 360 2.90 7.78 16.85
CA GLY A 360 4.29 8.22 16.70
C GLY A 360 4.72 9.30 17.70
N GLN A 361 3.91 9.55 18.75
CA GLN A 361 4.16 10.63 19.71
C GLN A 361 4.85 10.15 20.99
N THR A 362 5.47 11.08 21.72
CA THR A 362 6.13 10.81 23.01
C THR A 362 5.19 10.90 24.22
N VAL A 363 3.88 11.04 23.99
CA VAL A 363 2.85 11.20 25.04
C VAL A 363 1.70 10.25 24.78
N ALA A 364 1.03 9.81 25.85
CA ALA A 364 -0.19 9.03 25.76
C ALA A 364 -1.39 9.96 25.53
N ASP A 365 -1.63 10.35 24.28
CA ASP A 365 -2.58 11.41 23.93
C ASP A 365 -4.04 11.14 24.32
N GLU A 366 -4.49 9.88 24.31
CA GLU A 366 -5.86 9.52 24.76
C GLU A 366 -5.96 9.35 26.28
N CYS A 367 -4.84 9.34 27.00
CA CYS A 367 -4.87 9.27 28.46
C CYS A 367 -5.32 10.62 29.02
N ALA A 368 -6.19 10.60 30.03
CA ALA A 368 -6.81 11.83 30.57
C ALA A 368 -5.79 12.89 31.04
N ASP A 369 -4.63 12.46 31.54
CA ASP A 369 -3.55 13.33 32.00
C ASP A 369 -2.48 13.63 30.93
N ARG A 370 -2.61 13.05 29.73
CA ARG A 370 -1.66 13.16 28.60
C ARG A 370 -0.21 12.99 29.04
N ARG A 371 0.04 12.04 29.95
CA ARG A 371 1.38 11.82 30.49
C ARG A 371 2.40 11.49 29.40
N ALA A 372 3.65 11.90 29.64
CA ALA A 372 4.78 11.47 28.83
C ALA A 372 4.97 9.95 28.96
N LEU A 373 5.37 9.31 27.86
CA LEU A 373 5.71 7.90 27.87
C LEU A 373 6.97 7.67 28.72
N PRO A 374 6.98 6.66 29.60
CA PRO A 374 8.19 6.29 30.32
C PRO A 374 9.28 5.88 29.34
N ALA A 375 10.50 6.40 29.55
CA ALA A 375 11.60 6.22 28.61
C ALA A 375 11.92 4.73 28.40
N THR A 376 12.04 4.34 27.14
CA THR A 376 12.50 3.02 26.74
C THR A 376 13.47 3.19 25.59
N GLU A 377 14.61 2.50 25.65
CA GLU A 377 15.61 2.50 24.60
C GLU A 377 16.26 1.13 24.48
N ALA A 378 16.78 0.84 23.29
CA ALA A 378 17.50 -0.39 23.04
C ALA A 378 18.87 -0.12 22.45
N ARG A 379 19.74 -1.13 22.51
CA ARG A 379 21.04 -1.18 21.86
C ARG A 379 21.21 -2.55 21.23
N ILE A 380 21.84 -2.59 20.08
CA ILE A 380 22.03 -3.81 19.32
C ILE A 380 23.48 -3.96 18.89
N LEU A 381 24.03 -5.16 19.08
CA LEU A 381 25.39 -5.54 18.75
C LEU A 381 25.36 -6.93 18.11
N TRP A 382 26.44 -7.31 17.43
CA TRP A 382 26.54 -8.67 16.86
C TRP A 382 27.95 -9.22 16.97
N SER A 383 28.09 -10.54 16.91
CA SER A 383 29.38 -11.23 16.86
C SER A 383 29.33 -12.36 15.84
N SER A 384 30.43 -13.09 15.66
CA SER A 384 30.43 -14.30 14.84
C SER A 384 29.48 -15.41 15.34
N GLU A 385 28.95 -15.33 16.58
CA GLU A 385 28.10 -16.38 17.17
C GLU A 385 26.62 -16.01 17.33
N ALA A 386 26.33 -14.74 17.58
CA ALA A 386 24.97 -14.31 17.92
C ALA A 386 24.74 -12.81 17.63
N LEU A 387 23.45 -12.47 17.54
CA LEU A 387 22.92 -11.13 17.69
C LEU A 387 22.65 -10.85 19.18
N TYR A 388 22.97 -9.65 19.66
CA TYR A 388 22.73 -9.24 21.03
C TYR A 388 21.84 -8.01 21.08
N LEU A 389 20.86 -8.02 21.97
CA LEU A 389 19.98 -6.89 22.23
C LEU A 389 19.99 -6.58 23.72
N LEU A 390 20.14 -5.30 24.05
CA LEU A 390 19.95 -4.73 25.37
C LEU A 390 18.78 -3.76 25.31
N VAL A 391 17.82 -3.87 26.23
CA VAL A 391 16.69 -2.94 26.34
C VAL A 391 16.65 -2.38 27.76
N GLU A 392 16.66 -1.06 27.87
CA GLU A 392 16.55 -0.33 29.12
C GLU A 392 15.15 0.27 29.21
N VAL A 393 14.43 -0.07 30.27
CA VAL A 393 13.04 0.29 30.49
C VAL A 393 12.92 1.10 31.78
N VAL A 394 12.28 2.27 31.72
CA VAL A 394 11.82 3.01 32.89
C VAL A 394 10.37 2.65 33.16
N ASP A 395 10.08 2.17 34.37
CA ASP A 395 8.76 1.70 34.76
C ASP A 395 8.54 1.90 36.25
N ASP A 396 7.38 2.42 36.65
CA ASP A 396 7.05 2.66 38.05
C ASP A 396 6.25 1.52 38.69
N ASP A 397 5.82 0.52 37.90
CA ASP A 397 5.11 -0.68 38.35
C ASP A 397 5.53 -1.91 37.54
N VAL A 398 6.60 -2.59 37.95
CA VAL A 398 7.09 -3.79 37.25
C VAL A 398 6.42 -5.04 37.81
N TRP A 399 5.67 -5.74 36.97
CA TRP A 399 4.97 -6.96 37.35
C TRP A 399 5.09 -8.09 36.32
N ALA A 400 4.75 -9.29 36.76
CA ALA A 400 4.59 -10.44 35.88
C ALA A 400 3.64 -11.46 36.49
N ARG A 401 3.02 -12.28 35.64
CA ARG A 401 2.40 -13.53 36.10
C ARG A 401 3.43 -14.65 36.09
N ASP A 402 3.35 -15.56 37.05
CA ASP A 402 4.17 -16.78 37.06
C ASP A 402 3.62 -17.78 36.03
N LEU A 403 3.98 -17.54 34.77
CA LEU A 403 3.65 -18.38 33.64
C LEU A 403 4.91 -19.10 33.14
N PRO A 404 4.78 -20.34 32.65
CA PRO A 404 5.90 -21.03 32.02
C PRO A 404 6.27 -20.36 30.69
N ARG A 405 7.46 -20.69 30.18
CA ARG A 405 7.88 -20.36 28.81
C ARG A 405 6.81 -20.80 27.80
N ASP A 406 6.63 -20.03 26.73
CA ASP A 406 5.71 -20.28 25.61
C ASP A 406 4.22 -20.32 26.00
N HIS A 407 3.89 -19.86 27.20
CA HIS A 407 2.51 -19.71 27.62
C HIS A 407 1.87 -18.51 26.92
N GLY A 408 0.88 -18.74 26.06
CA GLY A 408 0.22 -17.68 25.27
C GLY A 408 -0.40 -16.52 26.08
N GLY A 409 -0.61 -16.70 27.39
CA GLY A 409 -0.97 -15.60 28.29
C GLY A 409 0.08 -14.47 28.36
N LEU A 410 1.37 -14.78 28.21
CA LEU A 410 2.45 -13.78 28.21
C LEU A 410 2.27 -12.73 27.09
N LEU A 411 1.69 -13.13 25.95
CA LEU A 411 1.34 -12.22 24.84
C LEU A 411 0.28 -11.18 25.20
N SER A 412 -0.37 -11.32 26.35
CA SER A 412 -1.37 -10.38 26.86
C SER A 412 -0.92 -9.62 28.10
N ASP A 413 0.30 -9.89 28.58
CA ASP A 413 0.92 -9.17 29.68
C ASP A 413 1.78 -8.01 29.17
N GLU A 414 2.37 -7.28 30.11
CA GLU A 414 3.40 -6.29 29.84
C GLU A 414 4.75 -6.95 29.56
N GLY A 415 5.64 -6.17 28.96
CA GLY A 415 6.98 -6.62 28.63
C GLY A 415 7.45 -6.12 27.27
N LEU A 416 8.48 -6.78 26.77
CA LEU A 416 9.12 -6.44 25.51
C LEU A 416 8.65 -7.37 24.41
N ARG A 417 8.56 -6.83 23.19
CA ARG A 417 8.32 -7.62 21.98
C ARG A 417 9.32 -7.25 20.91
N ILE A 418 9.93 -8.26 20.34
CA ILE A 418 11.04 -8.13 19.40
C ILE A 418 10.68 -8.90 18.15
N PHE A 419 10.69 -8.20 17.02
CA PHE A 419 10.30 -8.71 15.74
C PHE A 419 11.50 -8.60 14.80
N ILE A 420 11.93 -9.71 14.20
CA ILE A 420 13.12 -9.75 13.33
C ILE A 420 12.73 -10.36 11.99
N ASP A 421 12.85 -9.58 10.94
CA ASP A 421 12.77 -10.05 9.55
C ASP A 421 14.20 -10.08 8.97
N ASP A 422 14.75 -11.28 8.86
CA ASP A 422 16.13 -11.56 8.42
C ASP A 422 16.31 -11.50 6.89
N GLY A 423 15.21 -11.44 6.13
CA GLY A 423 15.22 -11.34 4.67
C GLY A 423 14.67 -10.01 4.14
N GLY A 424 13.95 -9.26 4.98
CA GLY A 424 13.26 -8.02 4.62
C GLY A 424 12.12 -8.20 3.61
N ASP A 425 11.68 -9.44 3.35
CA ASP A 425 10.68 -9.78 2.35
C ASP A 425 9.24 -9.76 2.88
N GLU A 426 9.07 -9.48 4.18
CA GLU A 426 7.79 -9.36 4.87
C GLU A 426 6.97 -10.66 4.91
N VAL A 427 7.53 -11.80 4.47
CA VAL A 427 6.81 -13.08 4.42
C VAL A 427 6.91 -13.80 5.73
N VAL A 428 8.13 -13.94 6.25
CA VAL A 428 8.41 -14.65 7.51
C VAL A 428 9.25 -13.77 8.39
N PHE A 429 8.87 -13.67 9.66
CA PHE A 429 9.66 -12.98 10.68
C PHE A 429 9.54 -13.69 12.02
N TYR A 430 10.53 -13.47 12.88
CA TYR A 430 10.62 -14.04 14.21
C TYR A 430 10.03 -13.07 15.24
N GLU A 431 9.16 -13.55 16.12
CA GLU A 431 8.57 -12.78 17.22
C GLU A 431 9.06 -13.38 18.54
N PHE A 432 9.66 -12.54 19.39
CA PHE A 432 10.07 -12.88 20.76
C PHE A 432 9.38 -11.93 21.74
N ASP A 433 8.56 -12.46 22.63
CA ASP A 433 7.98 -11.73 23.74
C ASP A 433 8.74 -12.08 25.02
N LEU A 434 9.19 -11.07 25.77
CA LEU A 434 9.95 -11.23 27.00
C LEU A 434 9.27 -10.48 28.14
N SER A 435 8.87 -11.20 29.18
CA SER A 435 8.29 -10.61 30.39
C SER A 435 9.36 -10.11 31.38
N PRO A 436 9.00 -9.19 32.30
CA PRO A 436 9.91 -8.77 33.37
C PRO A 436 10.37 -9.89 34.30
N ALA A 437 9.64 -11.02 34.36
CA ALA A 437 10.05 -12.23 35.08
C ALA A 437 10.97 -13.16 34.28
N ASN A 438 11.57 -12.66 33.19
CA ASN A 438 12.43 -13.40 32.29
C ASN A 438 11.76 -14.67 31.72
N ARG A 439 10.48 -14.55 31.35
CA ARG A 439 9.73 -15.59 30.63
C ARG A 439 9.62 -15.20 29.16
N VAL A 440 9.94 -16.15 28.29
CA VAL A 440 9.97 -15.96 26.84
C VAL A 440 8.79 -16.66 26.20
N VAL A 441 8.22 -16.06 25.17
CA VAL A 441 7.45 -16.74 24.12
C VAL A 441 8.16 -16.47 22.80
N ASP A 442 8.45 -17.51 22.04
CA ASP A 442 8.96 -17.40 20.68
C ASP A 442 7.96 -17.96 19.65
N GLN A 443 7.90 -17.28 18.52
CA GLN A 443 6.95 -17.59 17.47
C GLN A 443 7.57 -17.25 16.12
N LEU A 444 7.28 -18.11 15.15
CA LEU A 444 7.53 -17.79 13.75
C LEU A 444 6.24 -17.25 13.16
N GLN A 445 6.27 -16.05 12.61
CA GLN A 445 5.13 -15.42 11.96
C GLN A 445 5.22 -15.61 10.46
N LEU A 446 4.11 -16.00 9.83
CA LEU A 446 3.95 -16.03 8.38
C LEU A 446 2.83 -15.07 7.97
N ILE A 447 3.12 -14.19 7.03
CA ILE A 447 2.11 -13.39 6.35
C ILE A 447 1.85 -14.03 4.99
N ALA A 448 0.73 -14.74 4.86
CA ALA A 448 0.47 -15.59 3.70
C ALA A 448 0.28 -14.81 2.38
N GLY A 449 -0.20 -13.58 2.47
CA GLY A 449 -0.40 -12.65 1.34
C GLY A 449 0.69 -11.59 1.23
N ALA A 450 1.82 -11.76 1.93
CA ALA A 450 2.94 -10.84 1.86
C ALA A 450 3.52 -10.69 0.45
N PRO A 451 4.22 -9.56 0.18
CA PRO A 451 4.37 -8.39 1.05
C PRO A 451 3.04 -7.62 1.25
N PHE A 452 2.92 -6.87 2.34
CA PHE A 452 1.67 -6.20 2.72
C PHE A 452 1.18 -5.19 1.68
N ASP A 453 2.07 -4.68 0.82
CA ASP A 453 1.69 -3.86 -0.34
C ASP A 453 0.70 -4.54 -1.30
N PHE A 454 0.65 -5.87 -1.36
CA PHE A 454 -0.28 -6.60 -2.23
C PHE A 454 -1.58 -7.01 -1.54
N ASP A 455 -1.51 -7.23 -0.24
CA ASP A 455 -2.64 -7.63 0.62
C ASP A 455 -2.46 -7.03 2.02
N PRO A 456 -2.80 -5.73 2.22
CA PRO A 456 -2.61 -5.04 3.49
C PRO A 456 -3.40 -5.67 4.65
N TRP A 457 -4.39 -6.50 4.32
CA TRP A 457 -5.26 -7.20 5.25
C TRP A 457 -4.87 -8.65 5.45
N SER A 458 -3.71 -9.06 4.92
CA SER A 458 -3.30 -10.45 4.99
C SER A 458 -3.14 -10.87 6.44
N PRO A 459 -3.82 -11.94 6.88
CA PRO A 459 -3.71 -12.38 8.25
C PRO A 459 -2.30 -12.92 8.51
N SER A 460 -1.70 -12.49 9.62
CA SER A 460 -0.51 -13.12 10.17
C SER A 460 -0.88 -14.47 10.80
N ILE A 461 -0.12 -15.51 10.49
CA ILE A 461 -0.23 -16.83 11.12
C ILE A 461 0.99 -17.02 12.00
N GLY A 462 0.78 -16.98 13.32
CA GLY A 462 1.82 -17.27 14.30
C GLY A 462 1.91 -18.76 14.60
N TRP A 463 3.08 -19.37 14.37
CA TRP A 463 3.37 -20.72 14.80
C TRP A 463 4.00 -20.72 16.19
N LEU A 464 3.15 -20.76 17.22
CA LEU A 464 3.56 -20.88 18.64
C LEU A 464 4.32 -22.19 18.98
N ARG A 465 4.47 -23.12 18.03
CA ARG A 465 5.28 -24.34 18.20
C ARG A 465 6.71 -24.19 17.68
N TYR A 466 7.02 -23.07 17.05
CA TYR A 466 8.40 -22.68 16.82
C TYR A 466 9.07 -22.51 18.18
N ASP A 467 10.26 -23.08 18.36
CA ASP A 467 10.95 -23.11 19.64
C ASP A 467 12.46 -22.89 19.41
N ALA A 468 12.90 -21.68 19.66
CA ALA A 468 14.27 -21.19 19.66
C ALA A 468 14.90 -21.39 21.05
N THR A 469 15.03 -22.65 21.46
CA THR A 469 15.62 -23.08 22.73
C THR A 469 17.04 -22.53 22.99
N GLN A 470 17.76 -22.11 21.96
CA GLN A 470 19.12 -21.58 22.06
C GLN A 470 19.17 -20.10 22.46
N VAL A 471 18.03 -19.39 22.47
CA VAL A 471 17.97 -17.99 22.88
C VAL A 471 18.21 -17.89 24.39
N GLU A 472 19.20 -17.10 24.76
CA GLU A 472 19.53 -16.80 26.16
C GLU A 472 18.99 -15.41 26.50
N THR A 473 18.36 -15.29 27.67
CA THR A 473 17.76 -14.03 28.13
C THR A 473 18.01 -13.82 29.62
N ALA A 474 18.18 -12.57 30.03
CA ALA A 474 18.25 -12.17 31.42
C ALA A 474 17.55 -10.82 31.63
N VAL A 475 16.92 -10.65 32.79
CA VAL A 475 16.25 -9.41 33.18
C VAL A 475 16.73 -9.01 34.58
N ASP A 476 17.18 -7.76 34.72
CA ASP A 476 17.54 -7.14 36.00
C ASP A 476 16.53 -6.03 36.32
N VAL A 477 15.69 -6.27 37.34
CA VAL A 477 14.68 -5.30 37.80
C VAL A 477 15.28 -4.40 38.87
N ARG A 478 15.21 -3.08 38.65
CA ARG A 478 15.59 -2.04 39.61
C ARG A 478 14.37 -1.64 40.42
N GLY A 479 14.08 -2.41 41.45
CA GLY A 479 12.91 -2.23 42.29
C GLY A 479 12.36 -3.57 42.78
N SER A 480 11.04 -3.70 42.75
CA SER A 480 10.26 -4.85 43.18
C SER A 480 9.56 -5.47 41.97
N LEU A 481 9.97 -6.66 41.55
CA LEU A 481 9.17 -7.45 40.61
C LEU A 481 7.98 -8.07 41.35
N GLU A 482 6.77 -7.55 41.12
CA GLU A 482 5.56 -8.15 41.70
C GLU A 482 5.07 -9.33 40.86
N THR A 483 4.93 -10.50 41.50
CA THR A 483 4.26 -11.65 40.88
C THR A 483 2.76 -11.59 41.16
N VAL A 484 1.95 -11.42 40.11
CA VAL A 484 0.51 -11.20 40.20
C VAL A 484 -0.29 -12.32 39.52
N THR A 485 -1.61 -12.31 39.71
CA THR A 485 -2.53 -13.22 39.01
C THR A 485 -3.18 -12.57 37.78
N SER A 486 -3.26 -11.24 37.74
CA SER A 486 -3.79 -10.46 36.61
C SER A 486 -3.34 -9.01 36.67
N SER A 487 -3.47 -8.27 35.57
CA SER A 487 -3.27 -6.82 35.51
C SER A 487 -4.29 -6.00 36.32
N TYR A 488 -5.32 -6.64 36.86
CA TYR A 488 -6.29 -5.99 37.77
C TYR A 488 -5.89 -6.11 39.25
N SER A 489 -4.82 -6.85 39.56
CA SER A 489 -4.29 -6.96 40.92
C SER A 489 -3.69 -5.62 41.35
N PRO A 490 -4.10 -5.04 42.50
CA PRO A 490 -3.62 -3.73 42.88
C PRO A 490 -2.12 -3.74 43.19
N VAL A 491 -1.45 -2.63 42.93
CA VAL A 491 -0.03 -2.42 43.26
C VAL A 491 0.14 -2.41 44.78
N THR A 492 1.12 -3.15 45.30
CA THR A 492 1.38 -3.25 46.75
C THR A 492 2.78 -2.79 47.16
N SER A 493 3.69 -2.63 46.20
CA SER A 493 5.06 -2.19 46.36
C SER A 493 5.20 -0.68 46.21
N PRO A 494 6.32 -0.10 46.69
CA PRO A 494 6.75 1.23 46.27
C PRO A 494 7.02 1.27 44.76
N PRO A 495 7.01 2.48 44.15
CA PRO A 495 7.34 2.64 42.73
C PRO A 495 8.73 2.11 42.38
N ASP A 496 8.81 1.47 41.21
CA ASP A 496 10.07 0.95 40.65
C ASP A 496 10.82 2.01 39.83
N GLU A 497 12.08 1.71 39.49
CA GLU A 497 12.86 2.49 38.51
C GLU A 497 12.80 1.87 37.11
N GLY A 498 12.32 0.63 37.01
CA GLY A 498 12.18 -0.15 35.78
C GLY A 498 13.12 -1.36 35.73
N TYR A 499 13.47 -1.82 34.53
CA TYR A 499 14.31 -3.01 34.35
C TYR A 499 15.23 -2.88 33.14
N THR A 500 16.21 -3.76 33.08
CA THR A 500 17.04 -3.99 31.90
C THR A 500 16.86 -5.42 31.44
N ALA A 501 16.74 -5.62 30.14
CA ALA A 501 16.67 -6.95 29.53
C ALA A 501 17.81 -7.14 28.54
N GLU A 502 18.47 -8.28 28.63
CA GLU A 502 19.52 -8.70 27.70
C GLU A 502 19.11 -9.98 27.00
N LEU A 503 19.34 -10.02 25.70
CA LEU A 503 19.07 -11.18 24.86
C LEU A 503 20.30 -11.50 24.02
N ARG A 504 20.65 -12.78 23.97
CA ARG A 504 21.58 -13.35 23.00
C ARG A 504 20.78 -14.31 22.12
N ILE A 505 20.73 -14.00 20.83
CA ILE A 505 20.03 -14.79 19.81
C ILE A 505 21.09 -15.43 18.91
N PRO A 506 21.41 -16.71 19.11
CA PRO A 506 22.38 -17.40 18.26
C PRO A 506 21.92 -17.42 16.81
N TRP A 507 22.88 -17.32 15.90
CA TRP A 507 22.64 -17.33 14.45
C TRP A 507 21.86 -18.56 13.95
N GLU A 508 21.96 -19.68 14.65
CA GLU A 508 21.23 -20.91 14.33
C GLU A 508 19.71 -20.74 14.37
N VAL A 509 19.20 -19.82 15.20
CA VAL A 509 17.77 -19.50 15.33
C VAL A 509 17.19 -19.08 13.98
N PHE A 510 17.94 -18.34 13.17
CA PHE A 510 17.46 -17.82 11.89
C PHE A 510 17.55 -18.82 10.73
N ARG A 511 18.09 -20.03 10.93
CA ARG A 511 18.21 -21.03 9.86
C ARG A 511 16.88 -21.66 9.43
N THR A 512 15.79 -21.39 10.14
CA THR A 512 14.48 -21.98 9.86
C THR A 512 13.72 -21.34 8.70
N SER A 513 14.16 -20.18 8.19
CA SER A 513 13.57 -19.53 7.02
C SER A 513 13.95 -20.27 5.71
N THR A 514 13.17 -21.31 5.37
CA THR A 514 13.32 -22.07 4.11
C THR A 514 12.53 -21.48 2.94
N THR A 515 12.01 -20.26 3.07
CA THR A 515 11.25 -19.60 2.01
C THR A 515 12.16 -19.25 0.83
N GLY A 516 11.83 -19.76 -0.35
CA GLY A 516 12.59 -19.58 -1.59
C GLY A 516 12.44 -18.19 -2.23
N SER A 517 12.46 -17.12 -1.44
CA SER A 517 12.65 -15.77 -1.99
C SER A 517 14.14 -15.58 -2.32
N SER A 518 14.47 -14.71 -3.26
CA SER A 518 15.87 -14.37 -3.57
C SER A 518 16.54 -13.51 -2.50
N ASN A 519 15.79 -13.17 -1.45
CA ASN A 519 16.15 -12.26 -0.35
C ASN A 519 16.16 -12.91 1.03
N SER A 520 15.56 -14.09 1.20
CA SER A 520 15.78 -14.86 2.41
C SER A 520 17.29 -15.02 2.56
N ALA A 521 17.79 -14.97 3.80
CA ALA A 521 19.19 -15.17 4.15
C ALA A 521 19.67 -16.62 3.85
N LEU A 522 19.33 -17.17 2.69
CA LEU A 522 19.64 -18.49 2.17
C LEU A 522 21.14 -18.76 2.01
N LEU A 523 22.04 -17.83 2.35
CA LEU A 523 23.46 -18.05 2.08
C LEU A 523 24.44 -17.76 3.23
N ARG A 524 24.24 -16.77 4.11
CA ARG A 524 25.27 -16.43 5.13
C ARG A 524 24.67 -15.96 6.44
N ILE A 525 24.85 -16.77 7.47
CA ILE A 525 24.67 -16.39 8.88
C ILE A 525 26.00 -16.71 9.59
N PRO A 526 26.67 -15.76 10.28
CA PRO A 526 26.27 -14.36 10.49
C PRO A 526 26.08 -13.54 9.20
N PRO A 527 25.33 -12.43 9.25
CA PRO A 527 25.21 -11.49 8.14
C PRO A 527 26.57 -10.95 7.69
N GLU A 528 26.69 -10.64 6.40
CA GLU A 528 27.88 -9.94 5.91
C GLU A 528 27.81 -8.44 6.24
N PRO A 529 28.95 -7.77 6.44
CA PRO A 529 28.97 -6.32 6.54
C PRO A 529 28.27 -5.66 5.33
N GLY A 530 27.36 -4.72 5.60
CA GLY A 530 26.50 -4.06 4.63
C GLY A 530 25.15 -4.75 4.38
N GLN A 531 24.91 -5.93 4.96
CA GLN A 531 23.60 -6.57 4.90
C GLN A 531 22.59 -5.80 5.75
N LEU A 532 21.34 -5.72 5.27
CA LEU A 532 20.24 -5.02 5.93
C LEU A 532 19.18 -6.03 6.41
N TRP A 533 18.77 -5.92 7.67
CA TRP A 533 17.62 -6.64 8.25
C TRP A 533 16.55 -5.64 8.71
N ARG A 534 15.32 -6.12 8.93
CA ARG A 534 14.26 -5.30 9.54
C ARG A 534 13.99 -5.73 10.98
N LEU A 535 13.80 -4.75 11.85
CA LEU A 535 13.69 -4.92 13.29
C LEU A 535 12.54 -4.07 13.84
N GLY A 536 11.56 -4.73 14.45
CA GLY A 536 10.51 -4.10 15.25
C GLY A 536 10.81 -4.30 16.74
N LEU A 537 10.94 -3.21 17.49
CA LEU A 537 11.15 -3.25 18.94
C LEU A 537 10.01 -2.53 19.63
N TYR A 538 9.35 -3.22 20.55
CA TYR A 538 8.19 -2.71 21.25
C TYR A 538 8.26 -2.97 22.75
N ARG A 539 7.68 -2.06 23.51
CA ARG A 539 7.35 -2.24 24.93
C ARG A 539 5.86 -2.09 25.10
N ARG A 540 5.23 -3.07 25.73
CA ARG A 540 3.84 -2.96 26.16
C ARG A 540 3.78 -2.67 27.65
N GLU A 541 3.19 -1.53 27.97
CA GLU A 541 2.93 -1.08 29.34
C GLU A 541 1.47 -1.38 29.72
N ILE A 542 1.24 -1.96 30.90
CA ILE A 542 -0.12 -2.25 31.41
C ILE A 542 -0.22 -1.77 32.86
N PRO A 543 -0.71 -0.52 33.06
CA PRO A 543 -0.86 0.03 34.40
C PRO A 543 -1.82 -0.79 35.24
N ARG A 544 -1.41 -1.14 36.46
CA ARG A 544 -2.28 -1.79 37.45
C ARG A 544 -2.93 -0.76 38.38
N PRO A 545 -4.11 -1.08 38.94
CA PRO A 545 -4.77 -0.13 39.82
C PRO A 545 -4.01 0.00 41.15
N ARG A 546 -3.99 1.19 41.75
CA ARG A 546 -3.36 1.37 43.08
C ARG A 546 -4.22 0.86 44.24
N GLU A 547 -5.51 0.70 44.00
CA GLU A 547 -6.50 0.21 44.95
C GLU A 547 -7.35 -0.88 44.31
N SER A 548 -8.07 -1.65 45.12
CA SER A 548 -9.00 -2.65 44.57
C SER A 548 -10.11 -1.98 43.77
N LEU A 549 -10.40 -2.52 42.59
CA LEU A 549 -11.41 -1.94 41.70
C LEU A 549 -12.81 -2.04 42.33
N PRO A 550 -13.60 -0.95 42.29
CA PRO A 550 -14.97 -0.97 42.76
C PRO A 550 -15.83 -1.90 41.89
N GLY A 551 -16.82 -2.55 42.51
CA GLY A 551 -17.74 -3.42 41.78
C GLY A 551 -18.56 -2.68 40.71
N GLN A 552 -19.00 -1.46 41.03
CA GLN A 552 -19.75 -0.57 40.14
C GLN A 552 -19.24 0.87 40.32
N VAL A 553 -19.26 1.64 39.24
CA VAL A 553 -18.82 3.05 39.16
C VAL A 553 -19.92 3.84 38.47
N SER A 554 -20.30 4.99 39.04
CA SER A 554 -21.29 5.86 38.40
C SER A 554 -20.77 6.40 37.07
N ALA A 555 -21.67 6.68 36.13
CA ALA A 555 -21.29 7.26 34.84
C ALA A 555 -20.48 8.57 34.99
N GLU A 556 -20.81 9.40 35.99
CA GLU A 556 -20.05 10.64 36.26
C GLU A 556 -18.60 10.35 36.70
N ALA A 557 -18.42 9.42 37.64
CA ALA A 557 -17.07 9.05 38.11
C ALA A 557 -16.25 8.35 37.02
N ALA A 558 -16.88 7.48 36.22
CA ALA A 558 -16.23 6.81 35.09
C ALA A 558 -15.77 7.81 34.02
N ARG A 559 -16.62 8.78 33.68
CA ARG A 559 -16.26 9.87 32.75
C ARG A 559 -15.11 10.73 33.26
N ALA A 560 -15.15 11.08 34.54
CA ALA A 560 -14.09 11.86 35.17
C ALA A 560 -12.76 11.10 35.16
N GLN A 561 -12.78 9.79 35.45
CA GLN A 561 -11.59 8.94 35.41
C GLN A 561 -11.00 8.82 34.00
N LEU A 562 -11.84 8.67 32.98
CA LEU A 562 -11.40 8.51 31.59
C LEU A 562 -11.11 9.85 30.88
N GLY A 563 -11.49 10.99 31.48
CA GLY A 563 -11.31 12.31 30.90
C GLY A 563 -12.19 12.59 29.68
N VAL A 564 -13.36 11.95 29.58
CA VAL A 564 -14.19 11.91 28.35
C VAL A 564 -15.32 12.94 28.41
N ALA A 565 -15.54 13.67 27.30
CA ALA A 565 -16.62 14.64 27.17
C ALA A 565 -18.01 13.95 27.18
N PRO A 566 -19.12 14.66 27.49
CA PRO A 566 -20.45 14.04 27.53
C PRO A 566 -20.88 13.37 26.21
N GLY A 567 -20.59 13.98 25.06
CA GLY A 567 -20.95 13.40 23.75
C GLY A 567 -20.14 12.14 23.43
N GLU A 568 -18.83 12.18 23.65
CA GLU A 568 -17.93 11.03 23.46
C GLU A 568 -18.27 9.86 24.39
N TRP A 569 -18.84 10.15 25.56
CA TRP A 569 -19.28 9.11 26.50
C TRP A 569 -20.44 8.27 25.94
N GLU A 570 -21.42 8.91 25.30
CA GLU A 570 -22.55 8.20 24.69
C GLU A 570 -22.06 7.26 23.57
N ASP A 571 -21.15 7.76 22.72
CA ASP A 571 -20.51 6.98 21.66
C ASP A 571 -19.68 5.81 22.23
N LEU A 572 -18.94 6.05 23.33
CA LEU A 572 -18.17 5.01 24.01
C LEU A 572 -19.08 3.91 24.56
N ILE A 573 -20.18 4.25 25.24
CA ILE A 573 -21.11 3.26 25.76
C ILE A 573 -21.77 2.46 24.63
N GLN A 574 -22.16 3.15 23.55
CA GLN A 574 -22.79 2.50 22.40
C GLN A 574 -21.85 1.54 21.67
N SER A 575 -20.59 1.95 21.45
CA SER A 575 -19.59 1.14 20.75
C SER A 575 -19.00 0.02 21.60
N SER A 576 -18.88 0.22 22.91
CA SER A 576 -18.27 -0.76 23.82
C SER A 576 -19.22 -1.89 24.22
N GLY A 577 -20.54 -1.68 24.11
CA GLY A 577 -21.55 -2.66 24.50
C GLY A 577 -21.50 -3.02 25.99
N TRP A 578 -21.08 -2.08 26.85
CA TRP A 578 -21.01 -2.33 28.29
C TRP A 578 -22.39 -2.49 28.91
N ASP A 579 -22.51 -3.46 29.82
CA ASP A 579 -23.70 -3.61 30.65
C ASP A 579 -23.80 -2.44 31.64
N VAL A 580 -24.88 -1.68 31.54
CA VAL A 580 -25.22 -0.57 32.45
C VAL A 580 -26.35 -1.02 33.35
N ASP A 581 -26.20 -0.85 34.67
CA ASP A 581 -27.23 -1.22 35.63
C ASP A 581 -28.44 -0.25 35.62
N ALA A 582 -29.46 -0.55 36.42
CA ALA A 582 -30.69 0.25 36.48
C ALA A 582 -30.46 1.70 36.95
N ASP A 583 -29.36 1.96 37.65
CA ASP A 583 -28.98 3.26 38.19
C ASP A 583 -27.96 3.99 37.29
N GLY A 584 -27.59 3.39 36.15
CA GLY A 584 -26.63 3.98 35.21
C GLY A 584 -25.16 3.69 35.55
N ASN A 585 -24.86 2.76 36.46
CA ASN A 585 -23.49 2.42 36.83
C ASN A 585 -22.92 1.32 35.93
N ILE A 586 -21.58 1.29 35.88
CA ILE A 586 -20.79 0.40 35.04
C ILE A 586 -19.77 -0.34 35.91
N ALA A 587 -19.49 -1.59 35.58
CA ALA A 587 -18.50 -2.38 36.29
C ALA A 587 -17.13 -1.68 36.30
N GLY A 588 -16.52 -1.50 37.48
CA GLY A 588 -15.25 -0.78 37.61
C GLY A 588 -14.10 -1.42 36.83
N SER A 589 -14.14 -2.73 36.61
CA SER A 589 -13.19 -3.44 35.74
C SER A 589 -13.27 -3.03 34.26
N ARG A 590 -14.46 -2.66 33.76
CA ARG A 590 -14.63 -2.16 32.39
C ARG A 590 -14.04 -0.77 32.23
N VAL A 591 -14.32 0.11 33.20
CA VAL A 591 -13.76 1.46 33.25
C VAL A 591 -12.23 1.39 33.35
N TRP A 592 -11.69 0.51 34.20
CA TRP A 592 -10.24 0.31 34.29
C TRP A 592 -9.64 -0.24 32.99
N GLY A 593 -10.29 -1.24 32.37
CA GLY A 593 -9.85 -1.77 31.08
C GLY A 593 -9.76 -0.71 29.98
N GLU A 594 -10.70 0.24 29.94
CA GLU A 594 -10.64 1.37 29.02
C GLU A 594 -9.55 2.38 29.40
N SER A 595 -9.32 2.61 30.70
CA SER A 595 -8.18 3.41 31.16
C SER A 595 -6.86 2.79 30.73
N VAL A 596 -6.72 1.46 30.81
CA VAL A 596 -5.56 0.73 30.31
C VAL A 596 -5.48 0.82 28.79
N ARG A 597 -6.59 0.75 28.03
CA ARG A 597 -6.55 0.93 26.57
C ARG A 597 -6.04 2.32 26.18
N ARG A 598 -6.43 3.36 26.92
CA ARG A 598 -6.07 4.76 26.65
C ARG A 598 -4.69 5.16 27.16
N CYS A 599 -4.29 4.62 28.32
CA CYS A 599 -3.07 4.99 29.03
C CYS A 599 -1.97 3.93 28.97
N GLY A 600 -2.33 2.64 28.92
CA GLY A 600 -1.42 1.53 28.67
C GLY A 600 -1.02 1.55 27.21
N ARG A 601 0.23 1.95 26.94
CA ARG A 601 0.72 2.17 25.58
C ARG A 601 1.66 1.08 25.14
N LEU A 602 1.57 0.83 23.85
CA LEU A 602 2.55 0.08 23.10
C LEU A 602 3.54 1.10 22.55
N GLN A 603 4.72 1.16 23.14
CA GLN A 603 5.80 2.00 22.66
C GLN A 603 6.61 1.24 21.62
N ALA A 604 7.15 1.93 20.61
CA ALA A 604 7.90 1.36 19.50
C ALA A 604 9.16 2.18 19.20
N TRP A 605 10.26 1.52 18.83
CA TRP A 605 11.39 2.19 18.18
C TRP A 605 11.05 2.65 16.76
N SER A 606 10.33 1.80 16.01
CA SER A 606 9.79 2.09 14.68
C SER A 606 8.29 1.80 14.71
N PRO A 607 7.43 2.83 14.83
CA PRO A 607 5.98 2.65 14.91
C PRO A 607 5.39 1.99 13.66
N THR A 608 4.43 1.09 13.86
CA THR A 608 3.67 0.46 12.77
C THR A 608 2.37 1.19 12.44
N PHE A 609 1.94 2.13 13.29
CA PHE A 609 0.69 2.90 13.19
C PHE A 609 -0.60 2.05 13.17
N LEU A 610 -0.46 0.72 13.28
CA LEU A 610 -1.50 -0.30 13.15
C LEU A 610 -1.16 -1.50 14.07
N ASP A 611 -1.44 -2.72 13.62
CA ASP A 611 -0.99 -3.96 14.25
C ASP A 611 0.54 -4.06 14.27
N LEU A 612 1.09 -4.77 15.25
CA LEU A 612 2.53 -5.01 15.41
C LEU A 612 3.11 -5.83 14.27
N ARG A 613 2.30 -6.69 13.64
CA ARG A 613 2.73 -7.65 12.63
C ARG A 613 2.74 -7.03 11.25
N GLN A 614 3.42 -5.89 11.13
CA GLN A 614 3.56 -5.09 9.91
C GLN A 614 5.06 -4.89 9.61
N PRO A 615 5.78 -5.92 9.12
CA PRO A 615 7.22 -5.87 8.90
C PRO A 615 7.67 -4.81 7.89
N GLY A 616 6.76 -4.32 7.04
CA GLY A 616 6.99 -3.14 6.21
C GLY A 616 7.37 -1.88 7.02
N HIS A 617 6.87 -1.75 8.25
CA HIS A 617 7.14 -0.61 9.14
C HIS A 617 8.27 -0.85 10.15
N PHE A 618 8.87 -2.03 10.14
CA PHE A 618 10.02 -2.31 10.99
C PHE A 618 11.21 -1.42 10.58
N GLY A 619 11.99 -0.99 11.58
CA GLY A 619 13.19 -0.21 11.34
C GLY A 619 14.23 -1.05 10.60
N VAL A 620 15.14 -0.42 9.87
CA VAL A 620 16.19 -1.11 9.13
C VAL A 620 17.50 -1.04 9.91
N VAL A 621 18.15 -2.18 10.07
CA VAL A 621 19.46 -2.28 10.70
C VAL A 621 20.51 -2.76 9.70
N GLU A 622 21.63 -2.05 9.62
CA GLU A 622 22.77 -2.38 8.77
C GLU A 622 23.90 -3.01 9.59
N PHE A 623 24.36 -4.20 9.21
CA PHE A 623 25.46 -4.87 9.90
C PHE A 623 26.80 -4.26 9.51
N ILE A 624 27.57 -3.79 10.49
CA ILE A 624 28.91 -3.25 10.28
C ILE A 624 29.93 -4.25 10.80
N GLY A 625 30.87 -4.64 9.93
CA GLY A 625 31.97 -5.54 10.26
C GLY A 625 33.02 -4.89 11.17
N PRO A 626 33.96 -5.68 11.69
CA PRO A 626 35.09 -5.12 12.42
C PRO A 626 35.85 -4.17 11.49
N GLU A 627 36.24 -2.99 11.99
CA GLU A 627 37.08 -2.06 11.22
C GLU A 627 38.31 -2.81 10.73
N THR A 628 38.36 -3.10 9.43
CA THR A 628 39.61 -3.41 8.76
C THR A 628 40.41 -2.12 8.78
N THR A 629 41.26 -1.98 9.78
CA THR A 629 42.36 -1.03 9.70
C THR A 629 43.18 -1.46 8.50
N ASP A 630 42.94 -0.81 7.36
CA ASP A 630 43.78 -0.94 6.18
C ASP A 630 45.21 -0.58 6.61
N LEU A 631 46.04 -1.63 6.73
CA LEU A 631 47.49 -1.55 6.95
C LEU A 631 48.22 -1.46 5.62
#